data_AF-A0A2H9TD71-F1
#
_entry.id   AF-A0A2H9TD71-F1
#
_cell.length_a   1.000
_cell.length_b   1.000
_cell.length_c   1.000
_cell.angle_alpha   90.00
_cell.angle_beta   90.00
_cell.angle_gamma   90.00
#
_symmetry.space_group_name_H-M   'P 1'
#
loop_
_entity.id
_entity.type
_entity.pdbx_description
1 polymer ?
#
loop_
_entity_poly.entity_id
_entity_poly.type
_entity_poly.pdbx_seq_one_letter_code
_entity_poly.pdbx_strand_id
1 'polypeptide(L)'
;MEKSIVDLLEGEKAIVLKCNCEKLLQHGFVPGTYIKIYKKISGVTSVFLRGAIIACRDEDYKNITIINSREIFENYVLSTKK
;
A
#
# COMPACT_ATOMS: atom_id res chain seq x y z
N MET A 1 -5.34 4.94 -12.09
CA MET A 1 -4.23 4.05 -12.46
C MET A 1 -3.99 3.13 -11.28
N GLU A 2 -3.93 1.82 -11.51
CA GLU A 2 -3.60 0.85 -10.47
C GLU A 2 -2.13 1.05 -10.06
N LYS A 3 -1.85 1.25 -8.77
CA LYS A 3 -0.50 1.37 -8.23
C LYS A 3 -0.19 0.17 -7.36
N SER A 4 1.08 -0.18 -7.26
CA SER A 4 1.61 -1.16 -6.32
C SER A 4 2.34 -0.47 -5.17
N ILE A 5 2.56 -1.21 -4.09
CA ILE A 5 3.34 -0.77 -2.92
C ILE A 5 4.75 -0.35 -3.32
N VAL A 6 5.32 -0.96 -4.36
CA VAL A 6 6.66 -0.64 -4.86
C VAL A 6 6.75 0.76 -5.49
N ASP A 7 5.62 1.34 -5.91
CA ASP A 7 5.57 2.67 -6.53
C ASP A 7 5.57 3.81 -5.50
N LEU A 8 5.34 3.49 -4.22
CA LEU A 8 5.29 4.48 -3.14
C LEU A 8 6.67 4.83 -2.58
N LEU A 9 6.84 6.05 -2.09
CA LEU A 9 8.04 6.47 -1.37
C LEU A 9 7.96 6.13 0.12
N GLU A 10 9.12 6.12 0.79
CA GLU A 10 9.16 5.96 2.25
C GLU A 10 8.32 7.04 2.95
N GLY A 11 7.56 6.64 3.96
CA GLY A 11 6.63 7.50 4.68
C GLY A 11 5.27 7.68 4.01
N GLU A 12 5.12 7.33 2.73
CA GLU A 12 3.82 7.39 2.05
C GLU A 12 2.85 6.35 2.59
N LYS A 13 1.57 6.67 2.41
CA LYS A 13 0.44 5.97 3.00
C LYS A 13 -0.53 5.60 1.90
N ALA A 14 -1.10 4.41 1.99
CA ALA A 14 -2.03 3.90 1.01
C ALA A 14 -3.06 2.97 1.63
N ILE A 15 -4.09 2.67 0.86
CA ILE A 15 -5.11 1.69 1.19
C ILE A 15 -5.00 0.54 0.18
N VAL A 16 -4.99 -0.69 0.68
CA VAL A 16 -5.06 -1.89 -0.15
C VAL A 16 -6.43 -1.96 -0.83
N LEU A 17 -6.44 -2.03 -2.15
CA LEU A 17 -7.65 -2.25 -2.94
C LEU A 17 -7.87 -3.73 -3.24
N LYS A 18 -6.79 -4.44 -3.58
CA LYS A 18 -6.81 -5.85 -3.96
C LYS A 18 -5.47 -6.50 -3.64
N CYS A 19 -5.48 -7.77 -3.26
CA CYS A 19 -4.29 -8.58 -3.05
C CYS A 19 -4.53 -10.00 -3.61
N ASN A 20 -3.66 -10.43 -4.53
CA ASN A 20 -3.73 -11.77 -5.14
C ASN A 20 -2.62 -12.71 -4.64
N CYS A 21 -1.86 -12.31 -3.62
CA CYS A 21 -0.77 -13.11 -3.05
C CYS A 21 -1.22 -13.72 -1.72
N GLU A 22 -1.30 -15.05 -1.65
CA GLU A 22 -1.77 -15.78 -0.46
C GLU A 22 -0.91 -15.47 0.78
N LYS A 23 0.41 -15.42 0.63
CA LYS A 23 1.35 -15.04 1.69
C LYS A 23 1.04 -13.66 2.27
N LEU A 24 0.76 -12.67 1.41
CA LEU A 24 0.46 -11.31 1.88
C LEU A 24 -0.95 -11.22 2.48
N LEU A 25 -1.91 -12.00 2.00
CA LEU A 25 -3.22 -12.12 2.65
C LEU A 25 -3.09 -12.63 4.09
N GLN A 26 -2.25 -13.63 4.32
CA GLN A 26 -1.97 -14.14 5.68
C GLN A 26 -1.33 -13.09 6.60
N HIS A 27 -0.55 -12.15 6.04
CA HIS A 27 -0.01 -11.00 6.77
C HIS A 27 -1.00 -9.84 6.93
N GLY A 28 -2.24 -9.97 6.45
CA GLY A 28 -3.30 -9.00 6.65
C GLY A 28 -3.41 -7.91 5.57
N PHE A 29 -2.77 -8.09 4.40
CA PHE A 29 -2.96 -7.22 3.23
C PHE A 29 -4.30 -7.51 2.54
N VAL A 30 -5.40 -7.16 3.21
CA VAL A 30 -6.78 -7.33 2.70
C VAL A 30 -7.37 -5.99 2.26
N PRO A 31 -8.35 -5.96 1.33
CA PRO A 31 -9.00 -4.73 0.89
C PRO A 31 -9.46 -3.84 2.04
N GLY A 32 -9.27 -2.53 1.90
CA GLY A 32 -9.54 -1.53 2.94
C GLY A 32 -8.46 -1.39 4.01
N THR A 33 -7.44 -2.24 4.01
CA THR A 33 -6.35 -2.13 4.99
C THR A 33 -5.46 -0.94 4.68
N TYR A 34 -5.25 -0.11 5.70
CA TYR A 34 -4.32 1.01 5.63
C TYR A 34 -2.89 0.56 5.87
N ILE A 35 -1.98 1.08 5.06
CA ILE A 35 -0.55 0.78 5.12
C ILE A 35 0.28 2.06 5.07
N LYS A 36 1.49 1.99 5.62
CA LYS A 36 2.53 3.02 5.49
C LYS A 36 3.84 2.38 5.06
N ILE A 37 4.49 2.92 4.03
CA ILE A 37 5.85 2.49 3.69
C ILE A 37 6.79 2.90 4.81
N TYR A 38 7.42 1.92 5.45
CA TYR A 38 8.36 2.16 6.53
C TYR A 38 9.77 2.39 6.00
N LYS A 39 10.27 1.46 5.17
CA LYS A 39 11.63 1.51 4.65
C LYS A 39 11.78 0.70 3.36
N LYS A 40 12.70 1.08 2.48
CA LYS A 40 13.07 0.36 1.26
C LYS A 40 14.58 0.13 1.24
N ILE A 41 14.99 -1.13 1.11
CA ILE A 41 16.41 -1.51 1.08
C ILE A 41 16.59 -2.58 0.02
N SER A 42 17.36 -2.28 -1.03
CA SER A 42 17.88 -3.24 -2.01
C SER A 42 16.87 -4.32 -2.46
N GLY A 43 15.73 -3.92 -3.01
CA GLY A 43 14.71 -4.85 -3.52
C GLY A 43 13.77 -5.44 -2.47
N VAL A 44 13.85 -4.96 -1.23
CA VAL A 44 12.95 -5.30 -0.12
C VAL A 44 12.22 -4.04 0.34
N THR A 45 10.90 -4.13 0.42
CA THR A 45 10.03 -3.08 0.94
C THR A 45 9.44 -3.50 2.29
N SER A 46 9.62 -2.64 3.29
CA SER A 46 9.06 -2.80 4.63
C SER A 46 7.84 -1.91 4.77
N VAL A 47 6.72 -2.51 5.16
CA VAL A 47 5.42 -1.86 5.29
C VAL A 47 4.96 -1.96 6.74
N PHE A 48 4.54 -0.84 7.30
CA PHE A 48 3.83 -0.82 8.58
C PHE A 48 2.34 -1.10 8.35
N LEU A 49 1.85 -2.18 8.94
CA LEU A 49 0.48 -2.67 8.82
C LEU A 49 0.00 -3.14 10.20
N ARG A 50 -1.08 -2.54 10.70
CA ARG A 50 -1.74 -2.91 11.98
C ARG A 50 -0.80 -3.06 13.19
N GLY A 51 0.21 -2.20 13.31
CA GLY A 51 1.17 -2.27 14.42
C GLY A 51 2.38 -3.17 14.18
N ALA A 52 2.42 -3.91 13.07
CA ALA A 52 3.53 -4.76 12.68
C ALA A 52 4.30 -4.17 11.49
N ILE A 53 5.58 -4.52 11.37
CA ILE A 53 6.38 -4.26 10.18
C ILE A 53 6.48 -5.57 9.40
N ILE A 54 5.99 -5.56 8.17
CA ILE A 54 6.11 -6.68 7.24
C ILE A 54 7.13 -6.29 6.17
N ALA A 55 8.23 -7.04 6.10
CA ALA A 55 9.24 -6.88 5.08
C ALA A 55 9.11 -8.01 4.06
N CYS A 56 8.92 -7.67 2.79
CA CYS A 56 8.85 -8.62 1.70
C CYS A 56 9.63 -8.10 0.50
N ARG A 57 9.96 -8.99 -0.42
CA ARG A 57 10.62 -8.61 -1.67
C ARG A 57 9.65 -7.80 -2.52
N ASP A 58 10.20 -6.90 -3.32
CA ASP A 58 9.40 -6.05 -4.21
C ASP A 58 8.56 -6.87 -5.20
N GLU A 59 9.03 -8.06 -5.59
CA GLU A 59 8.28 -9.02 -6.42
C GLU A 59 6.97 -9.50 -5.77
N ASP A 60 6.96 -9.72 -4.46
CA ASP A 60 5.77 -10.16 -3.74
C ASP A 60 4.66 -9.08 -3.82
N TYR A 61 5.07 -7.81 -3.69
CA TYR A 61 4.18 -6.66 -3.66
C TYR A 61 3.56 -6.27 -5.00
N LYS A 62 4.11 -6.73 -6.13
CA LYS A 62 3.51 -6.51 -7.46
C LYS A 62 2.09 -7.08 -7.58
N ASN A 63 1.74 -8.06 -6.74
CA ASN A 63 0.42 -8.69 -6.70
C ASN A 63 -0.59 -7.94 -5.81
N ILE A 64 -0.23 -6.75 -5.33
CA ILE A 64 -1.11 -5.87 -4.54
C ILE A 64 -1.41 -4.61 -5.33
N THR A 65 -2.69 -4.32 -5.46
CA THR A 65 -3.21 -3.04 -5.95
C THR A 65 -3.55 -2.16 -4.76
N ILE A 66 -3.07 -0.92 -4.79
CA ILE A 66 -3.31 0.10 -3.76
C ILE A 66 -3.85 1.39 -4.38
N ILE A 67 -4.36 2.26 -3.51
CA ILE A 67 -4.59 3.68 -3.80
C ILE A 67 -3.81 4.54 -2.81
N ASN A 68 -3.08 5.54 -3.32
CA ASN A 68 -2.35 6.46 -2.46
C ASN A 68 -3.34 7.34 -1.69
N SER A 69 -3.13 7.47 -0.39
CA SER A 69 -3.97 8.30 0.50
C SER A 69 -4.07 9.77 0.05
N ARG A 70 -3.04 10.32 -0.61
CA ARG A 70 -3.07 11.67 -1.19
C ARG A 70 -4.11 11.79 -2.29
N GLU A 71 -4.18 10.81 -3.19
CA GLU A 71 -5.16 10.77 -4.28
C GLU A 71 -6.59 10.68 -3.76
N ILE A 72 -6.81 9.94 -2.66
CA ILE A 72 -8.13 9.89 -2.00
C ILE A 72 -8.53 11.29 -1.51
N PHE A 73 -7.61 11.99 -0.84
CA PHE A 73 -7.88 13.31 -0.29
C PHE A 73 -8.16 14.34 -1.39
N GLU A 74 -7.36 14.35 -2.47
CA GLU A 74 -7.58 15.24 -3.61
C GLU A 74 -8.94 15.00 -4.27
N ASN A 75 -9.30 13.73 -4.51
CA ASN A 75 -10.60 13.38 -5.08
C ASN A 75 -11.77 13.82 -4.19
N TYR A 76 -11.62 13.69 -2.86
CA TYR A 76 -12.63 14.14 -1.90
C TYR A 76 -12.78 15.67 -1.86
N VAL A 77 -11.67 16.40 -1.90
CA VAL A 77 -11.71 17.87 -1.94
C VAL A 77 -12.32 18.38 -3.25
N LEU A 78 -12.07 17.69 -4.37
CA LEU A 78 -12.66 18.05 -5.66
C LEU A 78 -14.16 17.75 -5.73
N SER A 79 -14.64 16.67 -5.10
CA SER A 79 -16.07 16.32 -5.10
C SER A 79 -16.92 17.25 -4.24
N THR A 80 -16.35 17.84 -3.19
CA THR A 80 -17.05 18.75 -2.26
C THR A 80 -17.09 20.21 -2.73
N LYS A 81 -16.40 20.55 -3.83
CA LYS A 81 -16.40 21.88 -4.45
C LYS A 81 -17.38 22.01 -5.64
N LYS A 82 -18.18 20.98 -5.92
CA LYS A 82 -19.29 21.00 -6.88
C LYS A 82 -20.61 21.15 -6.16
#